data_AF-A0A960JDB8-F1
#
_entry.id   AF-A0A960JDB8-F1
#
_cell.length_a   1.000
_cell.length_b   1.000
_cell.length_c   1.000
_cell.angle_alpha   90.00
_cell.angle_beta   90.00
_cell.angle_gamma   90.00
#
_symmetry.space_group_name_H-M   'P 1'
#
loop_
_entity.id
_entity.type
_entity.pdbx_description
1 polymer ?
#
loop_
_entity_poly.entity_id
_entity_poly.type
_entity_poly.pdbx_seq_one_letter_code
_entity_poly.pdbx_strand_id
1 'polypeptide(L)'
;MWKGFQKPKRLAVDPDTLTDTYGHFSAQPFERGFGATIGNSLRRALLSSIEGAAITAVRIEGISHEFSPIPGVTEDATDIILNLKQIPLKLHTDNPRTIRLRATDAGEVFSGRIEADSEVEILDPNVYIATVSEGGLLDIEMRVKQGRGYVSAERNFDEDLALGYIPIDSVHSPVRKVNFTVDQARLGQMTDYDKLGLEVWTNGAITPQDSIGLAAKLIKDHMSIFINFEEETAAEEIPVDAQTERFNEHLNRSVEELELSVRSYNCLKNANIQTIGDLVVRSEADMLKTKNFGRKSLNEIKEILTTMGLSLGMRFDDQGRLIPPDA
;
A
#
# COMPACT_ATOMS: atom_id res chain seq x y z
N MET A 1 -0.93 19.39 16.18
CA MET A 1 -1.36 19.69 14.80
C MET A 1 -2.65 18.89 14.57
N TRP A 2 -3.78 19.58 14.31
CA TRP A 2 -5.17 19.05 14.24
C TRP A 2 -5.63 18.16 15.42
N LYS A 3 -6.03 18.77 16.54
CA LYS A 3 -6.70 18.04 17.63
C LYS A 3 -8.14 17.70 17.21
N GLY A 4 -8.50 16.42 17.25
CA GLY A 4 -9.88 15.93 17.08
C GLY A 4 -10.31 15.54 15.65
N PHE A 5 -9.45 15.72 14.64
CA PHE A 5 -9.78 15.34 13.26
C PHE A 5 -9.67 13.82 13.09
N GLN A 6 -10.78 13.17 12.73
CA GLN A 6 -10.79 11.73 12.54
C GLN A 6 -10.15 11.32 11.21
N LYS A 7 -9.29 10.31 11.27
CA LYS A 7 -8.63 9.71 10.11
C LYS A 7 -8.79 8.19 10.16
N PRO A 8 -9.03 7.51 9.03
CA PRO A 8 -9.02 6.06 9.00
C PRO A 8 -7.65 5.52 9.39
N LYS A 9 -7.63 4.48 10.24
CA LYS A 9 -6.37 3.84 10.69
C LYS A 9 -5.91 2.72 9.76
N ARG A 10 -6.81 2.16 8.97
CA ARG A 10 -6.54 1.05 8.05
C ARG A 10 -7.43 1.14 6.82
N LEU A 11 -6.92 0.61 5.71
CA LEU A 11 -7.72 0.26 4.55
C LEU A 11 -8.25 -1.15 4.78
N ALA A 12 -9.57 -1.31 4.88
CA ALA A 12 -10.20 -2.61 4.91
C ALA A 12 -10.36 -3.12 3.47
N VAL A 13 -10.10 -4.40 3.25
CA VAL A 13 -10.36 -5.10 1.99
C VAL A 13 -11.44 -6.15 2.26
N ASP A 14 -12.34 -6.33 1.29
CA ASP A 14 -13.28 -7.45 1.30
C ASP A 14 -12.59 -8.70 0.76
N PRO A 15 -12.27 -9.69 1.61
CA PRO A 15 -11.53 -10.88 1.18
C PRO A 15 -12.35 -11.80 0.27
N ASP A 16 -13.69 -11.72 0.32
CA ASP A 16 -14.56 -12.59 -0.46
C ASP A 16 -14.58 -12.18 -1.94
N THR A 17 -14.26 -10.92 -2.24
CA THR A 17 -14.28 -10.36 -3.59
C THR A 17 -12.89 -10.05 -4.14
N LEU A 18 -11.84 -10.16 -3.33
CA LEU A 18 -10.47 -9.86 -3.75
C LEU A 18 -9.93 -10.92 -4.72
N THR A 19 -9.49 -10.46 -5.89
CA THR A 19 -8.74 -11.23 -6.88
C THR A 19 -7.52 -10.45 -7.33
N ASP A 20 -6.68 -11.05 -8.19
CA ASP A 20 -5.51 -10.37 -8.76
C ASP A 20 -5.89 -9.21 -9.70
N THR A 21 -7.14 -9.15 -10.15
CA THR A 21 -7.65 -8.18 -11.13
C THR A 21 -8.79 -7.32 -10.61
N TYR A 22 -9.35 -7.61 -9.43
CA TYR A 22 -10.44 -6.85 -8.82
C TYR A 22 -10.30 -6.78 -7.29
N GLY A 23 -10.64 -5.64 -6.71
CA GLY A 23 -10.76 -5.52 -5.26
C GLY A 23 -11.75 -4.45 -4.81
N HIS A 24 -12.49 -4.76 -3.75
CA HIS A 24 -13.35 -3.83 -3.03
C HIS A 24 -12.69 -3.42 -1.70
N PHE A 25 -12.45 -2.12 -1.55
CA PHE A 25 -11.76 -1.54 -0.42
C PHE A 25 -12.65 -0.53 0.30
N SER A 26 -12.50 -0.41 1.61
CA SER A 26 -13.17 0.63 2.37
C SER A 26 -12.30 1.26 3.44
N ALA A 27 -12.47 2.55 3.65
CA ALA A 27 -11.79 3.30 4.68
C ALA A 27 -12.77 4.22 5.42
N GLN A 28 -12.71 4.16 6.75
CA GLN A 28 -13.51 4.96 7.69
C GLN A 28 -12.77 5.05 9.04
N PRO A 29 -13.06 6.05 9.86
CA PRO A 29 -13.91 7.22 9.60
C PRO A 29 -13.15 8.35 8.90
N PHE A 30 -13.77 8.97 7.90
CA PHE A 30 -13.35 10.26 7.35
C PHE A 30 -14.24 11.37 7.89
N GLU A 31 -13.71 12.59 8.06
CA GLU A 31 -14.55 13.77 8.25
C GLU A 31 -15.47 14.01 7.05
N ARG A 32 -16.61 14.65 7.30
CA ARG A 32 -17.60 14.93 6.27
C ARG A 32 -16.98 15.67 5.07
N GLY A 33 -17.17 15.14 3.87
CA GLY A 33 -16.65 15.68 2.61
C GLY A 33 -15.24 15.19 2.24
N PHE A 34 -14.49 14.61 3.19
CA PHE A 34 -13.18 14.02 2.88
C PHE A 34 -13.32 12.72 2.11
N GLY A 35 -14.39 11.94 2.32
CA GLY A 35 -14.64 10.72 1.54
C GLY A 35 -14.67 10.99 0.04
N ALA A 36 -15.42 12.01 -0.39
CA ALA A 36 -15.50 12.43 -1.79
C ALA A 36 -14.18 13.02 -2.32
N THR A 37 -13.49 13.81 -1.51
CA THR A 37 -12.20 14.44 -1.89
C THR A 37 -11.13 13.39 -2.15
N ILE A 38 -10.98 12.43 -1.24
CA ILE A 38 -10.01 11.34 -1.34
C ILE A 38 -10.42 10.37 -2.46
N GLY A 39 -11.69 9.97 -2.52
CA GLY A 39 -12.21 9.06 -3.55
C GLY A 39 -11.99 9.59 -4.97
N ASN A 40 -12.32 10.86 -5.22
CA ASN A 40 -12.13 11.48 -6.53
C ASN A 40 -10.63 11.63 -6.88
N SER A 41 -9.80 11.99 -5.91
CA SER A 41 -8.35 12.13 -6.12
C SER A 41 -7.71 10.79 -6.48
N LEU A 42 -8.02 9.73 -5.72
CA LEU A 42 -7.55 8.36 -5.99
C LEU A 42 -8.05 7.88 -7.35
N ARG A 43 -9.33 8.05 -7.67
CA ARG A 43 -9.89 7.67 -8.97
C ARG A 43 -9.14 8.30 -10.13
N ARG A 44 -8.80 9.59 -10.03
CA ARG A 44 -8.02 10.28 -11.07
C ARG A 44 -6.62 9.68 -11.19
N ALA A 45 -5.89 9.57 -10.09
CA ALA A 45 -4.52 9.06 -10.09
C ALA A 45 -4.44 7.61 -10.61
N LEU A 46 -5.39 6.75 -10.20
CA LEU A 46 -5.47 5.36 -10.62
C LEU A 46 -5.66 5.23 -12.14
N LEU A 47 -6.54 6.02 -12.74
CA LEU A 47 -6.84 5.93 -14.17
C LEU A 47 -5.77 6.56 -15.07
N SER A 48 -5.06 7.61 -14.59
CA SER A 48 -4.14 8.38 -15.43
C SER A 48 -2.66 8.11 -15.23
N SER A 49 -2.25 7.70 -14.02
CA SER A 49 -0.86 7.89 -13.59
C SER A 49 -0.13 6.62 -13.18
N ILE A 50 -0.84 5.49 -13.12
CA ILE A 50 -0.21 4.19 -12.89
C ILE A 50 0.51 3.76 -14.18
N GLU A 51 1.77 3.34 -14.02
CA GLU A 51 2.60 2.85 -15.12
C GLU A 51 2.16 1.48 -15.60
N GLY A 52 2.21 1.28 -16.91
CA GLY A 52 1.89 0.01 -17.54
C GLY A 52 2.66 -0.17 -18.85
N ALA A 53 2.62 -1.40 -19.36
CA ALA A 53 3.23 -1.76 -20.63
C ALA A 53 2.17 -1.79 -21.75
N ALA A 54 2.58 -1.37 -22.95
CA ALA A 54 1.73 -1.46 -24.14
C ALA A 54 2.59 -1.63 -25.40
N ILE A 55 1.98 -2.17 -26.46
CA ILE A 55 2.57 -2.24 -27.79
C ILE A 55 2.53 -0.85 -28.41
N THR A 56 3.69 -0.35 -28.85
CA THR A 56 3.83 1.02 -29.40
C THR A 56 4.05 1.03 -30.90
N ALA A 57 4.54 -0.07 -31.47
CA ALA A 57 4.73 -0.21 -32.91
C ALA A 57 4.65 -1.68 -33.31
N VAL A 58 4.22 -1.93 -34.55
CA VAL A 58 4.09 -3.27 -35.12
C VAL A 58 4.73 -3.33 -36.50
N ARG A 59 5.33 -4.46 -36.85
CA ARG A 59 5.79 -4.76 -38.20
C ARG A 59 5.18 -6.08 -38.63
N ILE A 60 4.33 -6.03 -39.65
CA ILE A 60 3.66 -7.21 -40.22
C ILE A 60 4.36 -7.53 -41.55
N GLU A 61 4.78 -8.78 -41.74
CA GLU A 61 5.47 -9.18 -42.97
C GLU A 61 4.59 -8.94 -44.21
N GLY A 62 5.17 -8.31 -45.24
CA GLY A 62 4.49 -8.00 -46.50
C GLY A 62 3.55 -6.79 -46.45
N ILE A 63 3.44 -6.10 -45.31
CA ILE A 63 2.55 -4.95 -45.12
C ILE A 63 3.36 -3.68 -44.90
N SER A 64 2.97 -2.61 -45.59
CA SER A 64 3.62 -1.30 -45.50
C SER A 64 2.81 -0.25 -44.71
N HIS A 65 1.50 -0.45 -44.57
CA HIS A 65 0.60 0.48 -43.89
C HIS A 65 -0.58 -0.27 -43.22
N GLU A 66 -1.24 0.34 -42.25
CA GLU A 66 -2.26 -0.30 -41.41
C GLU A 66 -3.57 -0.67 -42.16
N PHE A 67 -3.80 -0.11 -43.34
CA PHE A 67 -5.02 -0.37 -44.14
C PHE A 67 -4.88 -1.48 -45.19
N SER A 68 -3.78 -2.25 -45.16
CA SER A 68 -3.55 -3.31 -46.14
C SER A 68 -4.24 -4.62 -45.72
N PRO A 69 -4.84 -5.36 -46.66
CA PRO A 69 -5.23 -6.75 -46.42
C PRO A 69 -4.00 -7.64 -46.32
N ILE A 70 -4.07 -8.71 -45.52
CA ILE A 70 -2.98 -9.68 -45.34
C ILE A 70 -3.34 -10.97 -46.09
N PRO A 71 -2.61 -11.33 -47.16
CA PRO A 71 -2.90 -12.55 -47.91
C PRO A 71 -2.85 -13.81 -47.04
N GLY A 72 -3.90 -14.62 -47.08
CA GLY A 72 -3.98 -15.85 -46.30
C GLY A 72 -4.38 -15.67 -44.84
N VAL A 73 -4.79 -14.46 -44.44
CA VAL A 73 -5.37 -14.16 -43.12
C VAL A 73 -6.76 -13.54 -43.32
N THR A 74 -7.68 -13.83 -42.41
CA THR A 74 -9.09 -13.41 -42.52
C THR A 74 -9.25 -11.92 -42.18
N GLU A 75 -8.55 -11.47 -41.14
CA GLU A 75 -8.49 -10.10 -40.65
C GLU A 75 -7.54 -9.23 -41.50
N ASP A 76 -7.84 -7.93 -41.57
CA ASP A 76 -6.91 -6.95 -42.13
C ASP A 76 -5.89 -6.46 -41.08
N ALA A 77 -4.91 -5.67 -41.51
CA ALA A 77 -3.90 -5.14 -40.60
C ALA A 77 -4.49 -4.23 -39.50
N THR A 78 -5.61 -3.56 -39.75
CA THR A 78 -6.28 -2.70 -38.76
C THR A 78 -6.93 -3.53 -37.67
N ASP A 79 -7.66 -4.57 -38.04
CA ASP A 79 -8.29 -5.52 -37.11
C ASP A 79 -7.25 -6.18 -36.21
N ILE A 80 -6.13 -6.64 -36.80
CA ILE A 80 -5.02 -7.21 -36.04
C ILE A 80 -4.44 -6.18 -35.06
N ILE A 81 -4.17 -4.95 -35.50
CA ILE A 81 -3.67 -3.88 -34.62
C ILE A 81 -4.63 -3.64 -33.45
N LEU A 82 -5.94 -3.61 -33.69
CA LEU A 82 -6.94 -3.43 -32.64
C LEU A 82 -6.95 -4.58 -31.64
N ASN A 83 -6.81 -5.82 -32.11
CA ASN A 83 -6.74 -7.01 -31.27
C ASN A 83 -5.45 -7.03 -30.42
N LEU A 84 -4.30 -6.69 -31.02
CA LEU A 84 -3.02 -6.61 -30.33
C LEU A 84 -3.05 -5.59 -29.17
N LYS A 85 -3.75 -4.46 -29.32
CA LYS A 85 -3.92 -3.45 -28.25
C LYS A 85 -4.71 -3.96 -27.04
N GLN A 86 -5.49 -5.03 -27.17
CA GLN A 86 -6.26 -5.59 -26.06
C GLN A 86 -5.41 -6.47 -25.15
N ILE A 87 -4.24 -6.93 -25.63
CA ILE A 87 -3.38 -7.87 -24.91
C ILE A 87 -2.83 -7.21 -23.64
N PRO A 88 -3.13 -7.77 -22.44
CA PRO A 88 -2.54 -7.30 -21.21
C PRO A 88 -1.09 -7.79 -21.09
N LEU A 89 -0.17 -6.84 -20.96
CA LEU A 89 1.27 -7.09 -20.93
C LEU A 89 1.87 -6.54 -19.63
N LYS A 90 2.93 -7.19 -19.16
CA LYS A 90 3.80 -6.69 -18.11
C LYS A 90 5.24 -6.70 -18.61
N LEU A 91 5.94 -5.59 -18.39
CA LEU A 91 7.35 -5.42 -18.77
C LEU A 91 8.15 -5.21 -17.50
N HIS A 92 9.22 -5.99 -17.32
CA HIS A 92 10.07 -5.98 -16.12
C HIS A 92 11.27 -5.03 -16.22
N THR A 93 11.45 -4.38 -17.37
CA THR A 93 12.53 -3.44 -17.65
C THR A 93 11.99 -2.10 -18.17
N ASP A 94 12.74 -1.03 -17.94
CA ASP A 94 12.40 0.31 -18.45
C ASP A 94 12.69 0.43 -19.96
N ASN A 95 13.53 -0.46 -20.51
CA ASN A 95 13.95 -0.40 -21.90
C ASN A 95 12.91 -1.05 -22.84
N PRO A 96 12.73 -0.52 -24.06
CA PRO A 96 11.87 -1.16 -25.06
C PRO A 96 12.30 -2.59 -25.37
N ARG A 97 11.33 -3.48 -25.54
CA ARG A 97 11.53 -4.88 -25.96
C ARG A 97 10.76 -5.19 -27.22
N THR A 98 11.28 -6.13 -28.01
CA THR A 98 10.62 -6.63 -29.21
C THR A 98 10.19 -8.06 -28.98
N ILE A 99 8.92 -8.35 -29.25
CA ILE A 99 8.32 -9.68 -29.18
C ILE A 99 7.80 -10.06 -30.56
N ARG A 100 7.62 -11.36 -30.83
CA ARG A 100 7.26 -11.85 -32.16
C ARG A 100 6.10 -12.83 -32.09
N LEU A 101 5.23 -12.81 -33.09
CA LEU A 101 4.21 -13.82 -33.31
C LEU A 101 4.40 -14.39 -34.70
N ARG A 102 4.58 -15.71 -34.80
CA ARG A 102 4.66 -16.41 -36.08
C ARG A 102 3.68 -17.57 -36.12
N ALA A 103 2.80 -17.57 -37.12
CA ALA A 103 1.81 -18.61 -37.33
C ALA A 103 1.75 -19.02 -38.81
N THR A 104 1.93 -20.32 -39.06
CA THR A 104 1.86 -20.96 -40.38
C THR A 104 0.76 -22.01 -40.48
N ASP A 105 0.26 -22.47 -39.33
CA ASP A 105 -0.80 -23.47 -39.29
C ASP A 105 -2.15 -22.80 -39.55
N ALA A 106 -3.02 -23.49 -40.28
CA ALA A 106 -4.39 -23.03 -40.48
C ALA A 106 -5.16 -23.05 -39.14
N GLY A 107 -5.89 -21.97 -38.84
CA GLY A 107 -6.73 -21.84 -37.66
C GLY A 107 -6.60 -20.51 -36.93
N GLU A 108 -7.24 -20.44 -35.76
CA GLU A 108 -7.25 -19.26 -34.90
C GLU A 108 -5.90 -19.09 -34.19
N VAL A 109 -5.42 -17.85 -34.14
CA VAL A 109 -4.19 -17.44 -33.49
C VAL A 109 -4.54 -16.56 -32.29
N PHE A 110 -4.07 -16.98 -31.12
CA PHE A 110 -4.28 -16.28 -29.85
C PHE A 110 -2.95 -15.72 -29.31
N SER A 111 -3.05 -14.79 -28.36
CA SER A 111 -1.90 -14.15 -27.68
C SER A 111 -0.93 -15.15 -27.03
N GLY A 112 -1.39 -16.35 -26.65
CA GLY A 112 -0.53 -17.41 -26.12
C GLY A 112 0.52 -17.95 -27.11
N ARG A 113 0.42 -17.65 -28.42
CA ARG A 113 1.44 -18.00 -29.42
C ARG A 113 2.56 -16.95 -29.55
N ILE A 114 2.48 -15.82 -28.84
CA ILE A 114 3.49 -14.78 -28.92
C ILE A 114 4.77 -15.26 -28.21
N GLU A 115 5.87 -15.19 -28.92
CA GLU A 115 7.22 -15.47 -28.42
C GLU A 115 7.79 -14.19 -27.80
N ALA A 116 8.05 -14.27 -26.49
CA ALA A 116 8.58 -13.20 -25.67
C ALA A 116 9.81 -13.67 -24.88
N ASP A 117 10.69 -12.73 -24.52
CA ASP A 117 11.79 -12.99 -23.59
C ASP A 117 11.29 -12.99 -22.13
N SER A 118 12.19 -13.24 -21.17
CA SER A 118 11.84 -13.24 -19.74
C SER A 118 11.46 -11.86 -19.18
N GLU A 119 11.67 -10.79 -19.95
CA GLU A 119 11.36 -9.43 -19.52
C GLU A 119 9.91 -9.04 -19.85
N VAL A 120 9.25 -9.75 -20.77
CA VAL A 120 7.86 -9.51 -21.19
C VAL A 120 6.97 -10.67 -20.82
N GLU A 121 5.96 -10.40 -20.01
CA GLU A 121 4.93 -11.37 -19.61
C GLU A 121 3.60 -11.05 -20.30
N ILE A 122 3.00 -12.06 -20.94
CA ILE A 122 1.66 -11.98 -21.54
C ILE A 122 0.68 -12.51 -20.51
N LEU A 123 -0.15 -11.63 -19.96
CA LEU A 123 -0.97 -11.94 -18.80
C LEU A 123 -2.25 -12.72 -19.16
N ASP A 124 -2.74 -12.55 -20.39
CA ASP A 124 -3.89 -13.30 -20.91
C ASP A 124 -3.49 -13.97 -22.24
N PRO A 125 -3.34 -15.32 -22.26
CA PRO A 125 -2.97 -16.07 -23.45
C PRO A 125 -4.16 -16.35 -24.40
N ASN A 126 -5.39 -15.94 -24.04
CA ASN A 126 -6.61 -16.27 -24.78
C ASN A 126 -7.17 -15.10 -25.60
N VAL A 127 -6.41 -14.02 -25.77
CA VAL A 127 -6.85 -12.89 -26.60
C VAL A 127 -6.76 -13.29 -28.07
N TYR A 128 -7.89 -13.27 -28.77
CA TYR A 128 -7.96 -13.55 -30.20
C TYR A 128 -7.19 -12.49 -30.98
N ILE A 129 -6.33 -12.92 -31.92
CA ILE A 129 -5.55 -12.02 -32.78
C ILE A 129 -6.07 -12.06 -34.21
N ALA A 130 -6.09 -13.26 -34.82
CA ALA A 130 -6.48 -13.46 -36.21
C ALA A 130 -6.76 -14.94 -36.52
N THR A 131 -7.32 -15.22 -37.70
CA THR A 131 -7.47 -16.57 -38.26
C THR A 131 -6.65 -16.71 -39.55
N VAL A 132 -5.71 -17.65 -39.54
CA VAL A 132 -4.84 -17.97 -40.68
C VAL A 132 -5.48 -19.07 -41.53
N SER A 133 -5.54 -18.86 -42.85
CA SER A 133 -6.05 -19.82 -43.83
C SER A 133 -5.01 -20.89 -44.17
N GLU A 134 -5.43 -21.98 -44.82
CA GLU A 134 -4.51 -23.03 -45.28
C GLU A 134 -3.45 -22.46 -46.24
N GLY A 135 -2.17 -22.65 -45.89
CA GLY A 135 -1.03 -22.09 -46.63
C GLY A 135 -0.74 -20.61 -46.38
N GLY A 136 -1.46 -19.96 -45.46
CA GLY A 136 -1.19 -18.60 -45.02
C GLY A 136 0.02 -18.50 -44.08
N LEU A 137 0.60 -17.30 -43.99
CA LEU A 137 1.67 -16.95 -43.06
C LEU A 137 1.32 -15.64 -42.38
N LEU A 138 1.32 -15.65 -41.05
CA LEU A 138 1.26 -14.44 -40.24
C LEU A 138 2.56 -14.32 -39.45
N ASP A 139 3.32 -13.27 -39.73
CA ASP A 139 4.57 -12.95 -39.03
C ASP A 139 4.53 -11.49 -38.59
N ILE A 140 4.49 -11.26 -37.28
CA ILE A 140 4.34 -9.96 -36.66
C ILE A 140 5.47 -9.78 -35.66
N GLU A 141 6.21 -8.67 -35.77
CA GLU A 141 7.03 -8.16 -34.68
C GLU A 141 6.35 -6.98 -34.01
N MET A 142 6.44 -6.92 -32.69
CA MET A 142 5.78 -5.91 -31.88
C MET A 142 6.80 -5.30 -30.92
N ARG A 143 6.84 -3.97 -30.87
CA ARG A 143 7.64 -3.24 -29.89
C ARG A 143 6.79 -2.91 -28.68
N VAL A 144 7.25 -3.31 -27.50
CA VAL A 144 6.59 -3.07 -26.21
C VAL A 144 7.40 -2.07 -25.41
N LYS A 145 6.72 -1.12 -24.77
CA LYS A 145 7.31 -0.12 -23.89
C LYS A 145 6.50 0.07 -22.63
N GLN A 146 7.18 0.43 -21.55
CA GLN A 146 6.53 1.05 -20.40
C GLN A 146 6.17 2.51 -20.70
N GLY A 147 5.10 2.97 -20.06
CA GLY A 147 4.62 4.34 -20.20
C GLY A 147 3.51 4.64 -19.20
N ARG A 148 2.85 5.77 -19.40
CA ARG A 148 1.71 6.21 -18.58
C ARG A 148 0.61 6.76 -19.47
N GLY A 149 -0.64 6.42 -19.13
CA GLY A 149 -1.80 6.94 -19.83
C GLY A 149 -1.84 6.58 -21.31
N TYR A 150 -2.24 7.54 -22.14
CA TYR A 150 -2.38 7.39 -23.58
C TYR A 150 -1.26 8.11 -24.33
N VAL A 151 -0.68 7.44 -25.33
CA VAL A 151 0.33 7.99 -26.23
C VAL A 151 -0.15 7.80 -27.67
N SER A 152 -0.15 8.87 -28.47
CA SER A 152 -0.54 8.80 -29.88
C SER A 152 0.53 8.12 -30.73
N ALA A 153 0.13 7.59 -31.88
CA ALA A 153 1.04 6.96 -32.84
C ALA A 153 2.21 7.90 -33.23
N GLU A 154 1.97 9.20 -33.43
CA GLU A 154 3.05 10.12 -33.82
C GLU A 154 4.13 10.25 -32.73
N ARG A 155 3.75 10.12 -31.45
CA ARG A 155 4.70 10.15 -30.33
C ARG A 155 5.42 8.83 -30.10
N ASN A 156 4.91 7.74 -30.67
CA ASN A 156 5.56 6.42 -30.65
C ASN A 156 6.52 6.22 -31.84
N PHE A 157 6.65 7.21 -32.72
CA PHE A 157 7.63 7.19 -33.80
C PHE A 157 9.01 7.58 -33.27
N ASP A 158 9.79 6.57 -32.87
CA ASP A 158 11.18 6.78 -32.44
C ASP A 158 12.16 6.74 -33.63
N GLU A 159 13.27 7.46 -33.49
CA GLU A 159 14.34 7.48 -34.51
C GLU A 159 15.05 6.12 -34.66
N ASP A 160 15.03 5.28 -33.63
CA ASP A 160 15.65 3.95 -33.62
C ASP A 160 14.72 2.86 -34.18
N LEU A 161 13.50 3.22 -34.59
CA LEU A 161 12.54 2.28 -35.13
C LEU A 161 12.95 1.85 -36.54
N ALA A 162 13.12 0.53 -36.74
CA ALA A 162 13.54 0.00 -38.03
C ALA A 162 12.50 0.27 -39.13
N LEU A 163 12.98 0.33 -40.39
CA LEU A 163 12.12 0.43 -41.56
C LEU A 163 11.08 -0.70 -41.58
N GLY A 164 9.82 -0.34 -41.86
CA GLY A 164 8.68 -1.26 -41.94
C GLY A 164 7.85 -1.38 -40.65
N TYR A 165 8.27 -0.76 -39.54
CA TYR A 165 7.39 -0.62 -38.38
C TYR A 165 6.35 0.47 -38.58
N ILE A 166 5.12 0.14 -38.22
CA ILE A 166 3.95 1.03 -38.18
C ILE A 166 3.76 1.42 -36.71
N PRO A 167 3.99 2.69 -36.33
CA PRO A 167 3.70 3.15 -34.98
C PRO A 167 2.18 3.17 -34.77
N ILE A 168 1.74 2.75 -33.59
CA ILE A 168 0.33 2.71 -33.21
C ILE A 168 0.13 3.51 -31.94
N ASP A 169 -1.09 4.01 -31.70
CA ASP A 169 -1.43 4.56 -30.39
C ASP A 169 -1.41 3.45 -29.32
N SER A 170 -0.97 3.83 -28.12
CA SER A 170 -0.74 2.90 -27.03
C SER A 170 -1.40 3.38 -25.73
N VAL A 171 -2.02 2.43 -25.02
CA VAL A 171 -2.66 2.67 -23.73
C VAL A 171 -1.87 1.93 -22.65
N HIS A 172 -1.07 2.69 -21.90
CA HIS A 172 -0.19 2.19 -20.85
C HIS A 172 -0.87 2.17 -19.47
N SER A 173 -2.20 2.14 -19.41
CA SER A 173 -2.93 2.15 -18.13
C SER A 173 -3.33 0.72 -17.75
N PRO A 174 -2.78 0.15 -16.66
CA PRO A 174 -3.15 -1.18 -16.21
C PRO A 174 -4.48 -1.19 -15.44
N VAL A 175 -4.95 -0.03 -14.97
CA VAL A 175 -6.24 0.11 -14.29
C VAL A 175 -7.34 0.38 -15.33
N ARG A 176 -8.27 -0.56 -15.47
CA ARG A 176 -9.35 -0.49 -16.47
C ARG A 176 -10.55 0.31 -15.99
N LYS A 177 -10.89 0.19 -14.70
CA LYS A 177 -12.08 0.83 -14.12
C LYS A 177 -11.85 1.12 -12.65
N VAL A 178 -12.40 2.26 -12.21
CA VAL A 178 -12.46 2.62 -10.80
C VAL A 178 -13.81 3.26 -10.49
N ASN A 179 -14.49 2.72 -9.49
CA ASN A 179 -15.70 3.27 -8.91
C ASN A 179 -15.45 3.62 -7.45
N PHE A 180 -16.11 4.66 -6.94
CA PHE A 180 -16.11 4.95 -5.51
C PHE A 180 -17.52 5.35 -5.05
N THR A 181 -17.84 5.00 -3.81
CA THR A 181 -19.05 5.40 -3.11
C THR A 181 -18.68 6.08 -1.80
N VAL A 182 -19.53 6.98 -1.34
CA VAL A 182 -19.37 7.64 -0.04
C VAL A 182 -20.65 7.42 0.75
N ASP A 183 -20.55 6.63 1.80
CA ASP A 183 -21.65 6.29 2.70
C ASP A 183 -21.45 6.95 4.06
N GLN A 184 -22.51 7.00 4.89
CA GLN A 184 -22.39 7.50 6.25
C GLN A 184 -21.74 6.45 7.17
N ALA A 185 -20.69 6.85 7.87
CA ALA A 185 -20.02 6.07 8.90
C ALA A 185 -20.49 6.50 10.30
N ARG A 186 -20.70 5.52 11.18
CA ARG A 186 -20.96 5.76 12.60
C ARG A 186 -19.70 5.48 13.42
N LEU A 187 -19.32 6.43 14.26
CA LEU A 187 -18.24 6.28 15.24
C LEU A 187 -18.82 6.59 16.63
N GLY A 188 -19.05 5.54 17.43
CA GLY A 188 -19.70 5.67 18.74
C GLY A 188 -21.13 6.21 18.63
N GLN A 189 -21.35 7.42 19.15
CA GLN A 189 -22.65 8.11 19.09
C GLN A 189 -22.78 9.09 17.91
N MET A 190 -21.70 9.43 17.22
CA MET A 190 -21.70 10.36 16.07
C MET A 190 -21.87 9.59 14.75
N THR A 191 -22.69 10.12 13.84
CA THR A 191 -23.07 9.48 12.57
C THR A 191 -22.78 10.34 11.34
N ASP A 192 -22.04 11.43 11.51
CA ASP A 192 -21.75 12.44 10.48
C ASP A 192 -20.41 12.24 9.76
N TYR A 193 -19.73 11.13 10.02
CA TYR A 193 -18.50 10.73 9.33
C TYR A 193 -18.79 10.08 7.98
N ASP A 194 -17.82 10.11 7.08
CA ASP A 194 -17.87 9.46 5.79
C ASP A 194 -17.15 8.09 5.84
N LYS A 195 -17.71 7.10 5.15
CA LYS A 195 -17.08 5.84 4.73
C LYS A 195 -16.84 5.92 3.24
N LEU A 196 -15.58 5.81 2.82
CA LEU A 196 -15.24 5.68 1.40
C LEU A 196 -15.22 4.19 1.04
N GLY A 197 -16.04 3.78 0.07
CA GLY A 197 -15.90 2.51 -0.65
C GLY A 197 -15.21 2.74 -1.99
N LEU A 198 -14.26 1.89 -2.35
CA LEU A 198 -13.49 1.98 -3.59
C LEU A 198 -13.44 0.60 -4.26
N GLU A 199 -13.85 0.54 -5.51
CA GLU A 199 -13.78 -0.65 -6.35
C GLU A 199 -12.78 -0.40 -7.48
N VAL A 200 -11.82 -1.30 -7.64
CA VAL A 200 -10.74 -1.15 -8.63
C VAL A 200 -10.63 -2.43 -9.47
N TRP A 201 -10.64 -2.27 -10.79
CA TRP A 201 -10.40 -3.34 -11.77
C TRP A 201 -9.10 -3.08 -12.52
N THR A 202 -8.20 -4.05 -12.52
CA THR A 202 -6.91 -4.01 -13.23
C THR A 202 -6.85 -5.11 -14.31
N ASN A 203 -5.86 -5.02 -15.18
CA ASN A 203 -5.58 -6.03 -16.20
C ASN A 203 -4.61 -7.13 -15.72
N GLY A 204 -4.31 -7.21 -14.42
CA GLY A 204 -3.37 -8.17 -13.83
C GLY A 204 -1.90 -7.75 -13.83
N ALA A 205 -1.51 -6.68 -14.55
CA ALA A 205 -0.13 -6.20 -14.55
C ALA A 205 0.29 -5.63 -13.17
N ILE A 206 -0.70 -5.11 -12.44
CA ILE A 206 -0.59 -4.63 -11.07
C ILE A 206 -1.81 -5.09 -10.27
N THR A 207 -1.60 -5.44 -9.01
CA THR A 207 -2.71 -5.80 -8.12
C THR A 207 -3.55 -4.56 -7.78
N PRO A 208 -4.86 -4.71 -7.53
CA PRO A 208 -5.70 -3.60 -7.09
C PRO A 208 -5.15 -2.90 -5.84
N GLN A 209 -4.63 -3.67 -4.87
CA GLN A 209 -4.08 -3.14 -3.63
C GLN A 209 -2.81 -2.28 -3.86
N ASP A 210 -1.86 -2.78 -4.65
CA ASP A 210 -0.63 -2.04 -4.96
C ASP A 210 -0.93 -0.79 -5.78
N SER A 211 -1.89 -0.86 -6.70
CA SER A 211 -2.30 0.29 -7.50
C SER A 211 -2.81 1.46 -6.63
N ILE A 212 -3.59 1.16 -5.59
CA ILE A 212 -4.07 2.16 -4.62
C ILE A 212 -2.91 2.75 -3.84
N GLY A 213 -1.95 1.91 -3.40
CA GLY A 213 -0.74 2.35 -2.70
C GLY A 213 0.09 3.32 -3.53
N LEU A 214 0.35 2.99 -4.80
CA LEU A 214 1.06 3.87 -5.74
C LEU A 214 0.31 5.17 -6.00
N ALA A 215 -1.01 5.11 -6.23
CA ALA A 215 -1.84 6.29 -6.42
C ALA A 215 -1.82 7.22 -5.19
N ALA A 216 -1.94 6.66 -3.98
CA ALA A 216 -1.91 7.41 -2.74
C ALA A 216 -0.54 8.08 -2.52
N LYS A 217 0.55 7.35 -2.79
CA LYS A 217 1.92 7.89 -2.72
C LYS A 217 2.09 9.06 -3.70
N LEU A 218 1.66 8.89 -4.95
CA LEU A 218 1.75 9.94 -5.96
C LEU A 218 1.02 11.21 -5.55
N ILE A 219 -0.19 11.08 -4.98
CA ILE A 219 -0.97 12.23 -4.49
C ILE A 219 -0.24 12.89 -3.31
N LYS A 220 0.27 12.10 -2.35
CA LYS A 220 1.03 12.61 -1.21
C LYS A 220 2.25 13.43 -1.68
N ASP A 221 3.00 12.89 -2.64
CA ASP A 221 4.21 13.53 -3.16
C ASP A 221 3.88 14.84 -3.90
N HIS A 222 2.74 14.93 -4.59
CA HIS A 222 2.27 16.19 -5.20
C HIS A 222 1.78 17.21 -4.17
N MET A 223 1.29 16.76 -3.01
CA MET A 223 0.81 17.64 -1.95
C MET A 223 1.94 18.17 -1.06
N SER A 224 3.09 17.47 -1.01
CA SER A 224 4.21 17.84 -0.13
C SER A 224 4.75 19.24 -0.39
N ILE A 225 4.77 19.69 -1.66
CA ILE A 225 5.25 21.04 -2.03
C ILE A 225 4.40 22.18 -1.45
N PHE A 226 3.15 21.89 -1.07
CA PHE A 226 2.24 22.87 -0.46
C PHE A 226 2.40 22.92 1.07
N ILE A 227 3.15 21.99 1.66
CA ILE A 227 3.46 21.98 3.08
C ILE A 227 4.63 22.92 3.31
N ASN A 228 4.38 24.06 3.97
CA ASN A 228 5.34 25.15 4.14
C ASN A 228 6.01 25.18 5.53
N PHE A 229 5.90 24.10 6.29
CA PHE A 229 6.50 23.92 7.60
C PHE A 229 7.18 22.55 7.68
N GLU A 230 8.20 22.44 8.53
CA GLU A 230 8.83 21.15 8.82
C GLU A 230 7.83 20.27 9.57
N GLU A 231 7.47 19.13 8.98
CA GLU A 231 6.73 18.10 9.69
C GLU A 231 7.69 17.46 10.70
N GLU A 232 7.54 17.76 12.00
CA GLU A 232 8.05 16.88 13.05
C GLU A 232 7.41 15.52 12.83
N THR A 233 8.22 14.49 12.61
CA THR A 233 7.74 13.11 12.46
C THR A 233 6.96 12.80 13.72
N ALA A 234 5.63 12.72 13.61
CA ALA A 234 4.78 12.45 14.75
C ALA A 234 5.26 11.11 15.35
N ALA A 235 5.93 11.19 16.50
CA ALA A 235 6.22 10.01 17.30
C ALA A 235 4.88 9.29 17.47
N GLU A 236 4.84 8.01 17.09
CA GLU A 236 3.64 7.18 17.21
C GLU A 236 3.04 7.42 18.60
N GLU A 237 1.83 7.98 18.65
CA GLU A 237 1.07 8.03 19.89
C GLU A 237 0.79 6.57 20.27
N ILE A 238 1.69 5.99 21.05
CA ILE A 238 1.53 4.65 21.60
C ILE A 238 0.19 4.66 22.33
N PRO A 239 -0.77 3.81 21.95
CA PRO A 239 -2.06 3.77 22.61
C PRO A 239 -1.85 3.51 24.10
N VAL A 240 -2.45 4.36 24.94
CA VAL A 240 -2.35 4.35 26.41
C VAL A 240 -2.71 2.98 27.00
N ASP A 241 -3.50 2.17 26.28
CA ASP A 241 -3.83 0.79 26.65
C ASP A 241 -2.61 -0.16 26.66
N ALA A 242 -1.65 0.01 25.74
CA ALA A 242 -0.45 -0.83 25.70
C ALA A 242 0.54 -0.53 26.83
N GLN A 243 0.50 0.69 27.39
CA GLN A 243 1.25 1.00 28.61
C GLN A 243 0.63 0.31 29.84
N THR A 244 -0.71 0.23 29.89
CA THR A 244 -1.46 -0.35 31.00
C THR A 244 -1.19 -1.86 31.17
N GLU A 245 -1.06 -2.61 30.07
CA GLU A 245 -0.68 -4.03 30.15
C GLU A 245 0.78 -4.24 30.58
N ARG A 246 1.71 -3.37 30.14
CA ARG A 246 3.11 -3.44 30.58
C ARG A 246 3.29 -3.20 32.07
N PHE A 247 2.49 -2.31 32.68
CA PHE A 247 2.54 -2.07 34.11
C PHE A 247 2.20 -3.32 34.94
N ASN A 248 1.20 -4.10 34.51
CA ASN A 248 0.76 -5.30 35.24
C ASN A 248 1.84 -6.39 35.34
N GLU A 249 2.75 -6.49 34.36
CA GLU A 249 3.80 -7.51 34.36
C GLU A 249 4.92 -7.19 35.38
N HIS A 250 5.25 -5.92 35.57
CA HIS A 250 6.32 -5.51 36.48
C HIS A 250 5.90 -5.54 37.96
N LEU A 251 4.62 -5.36 38.27
CA LEU A 251 4.15 -5.26 39.66
C LEU A 251 4.36 -6.54 40.48
N ASN A 252 4.31 -7.71 39.83
CA ASN A 252 4.49 -9.02 40.49
C ASN A 252 5.96 -9.44 40.64
N ARG A 253 6.92 -8.67 40.10
CA ARG A 253 8.34 -8.99 40.21
C ARG A 253 8.90 -8.67 41.60
N SER A 254 9.91 -9.43 42.00
CA SER A 254 10.58 -9.20 43.28
C SER A 254 11.46 -7.96 43.23
N VAL A 255 11.54 -7.25 44.35
CA VAL A 255 12.50 -6.15 44.56
C VAL A 255 13.96 -6.62 44.43
N GLU A 256 14.22 -7.92 44.58
CA GLU A 256 15.55 -8.54 44.37
C GLU A 256 16.04 -8.45 42.92
N GLU A 257 15.12 -8.37 41.96
CA GLU A 257 15.44 -8.24 40.53
C GLU A 257 15.79 -6.80 40.14
N LEU A 258 15.53 -5.84 41.03
CA LEU A 258 15.97 -4.46 40.84
C LEU A 258 17.47 -4.40 41.18
N GLU A 259 18.29 -3.92 40.24
CA GLU A 259 19.74 -3.72 40.40
C GLU A 259 20.07 -2.57 41.38
N LEU A 260 19.54 -2.66 42.60
CA LEU A 260 19.68 -1.67 43.66
C LEU A 260 21.00 -1.84 44.41
N SER A 261 21.50 -0.74 44.95
CA SER A 261 22.58 -0.81 45.93
C SER A 261 22.19 -1.67 47.14
N VAL A 262 23.19 -2.36 47.71
CA VAL A 262 23.06 -3.21 48.90
C VAL A 262 22.37 -2.48 50.06
N ARG A 263 22.52 -1.15 50.15
CA ARG A 263 21.86 -0.33 51.16
C ARG A 263 20.36 -0.20 50.88
N SER A 264 19.99 0.16 49.66
CA SER A 264 18.59 0.34 49.25
C SER A 264 17.81 -0.97 49.36
N TYR A 265 18.39 -2.08 48.90
CA TYR A 265 17.80 -3.42 49.06
C TYR A 265 17.57 -3.81 50.53
N ASN A 266 18.57 -3.66 51.40
CA ASN A 266 18.42 -4.00 52.82
C ASN A 266 17.39 -3.10 53.55
N CYS A 267 17.26 -1.84 53.13
CA CYS A 267 16.23 -0.96 53.71
C CYS A 267 14.81 -1.39 53.28
N LEU A 268 14.62 -1.78 52.01
CA LEU A 268 13.34 -2.29 51.50
C LEU A 268 12.95 -3.61 52.19
N LYS A 269 13.91 -4.52 52.37
CA LYS A 269 13.72 -5.77 53.11
C LYS A 269 13.32 -5.55 54.57
N ASN A 270 13.96 -4.61 55.25
CA ASN A 270 13.61 -4.24 56.64
C ASN A 270 12.23 -3.56 56.76
N ALA A 271 11.76 -2.91 55.68
CA ALA A 271 10.44 -2.32 55.60
C ALA A 271 9.35 -3.33 55.17
N ASN A 272 9.70 -4.61 55.03
CA ASN A 272 8.83 -5.70 54.56
C ASN A 272 8.22 -5.44 53.17
N ILE A 273 8.98 -4.78 52.28
CA ILE A 273 8.60 -4.53 50.89
C ILE A 273 9.29 -5.59 50.04
N GLN A 274 8.52 -6.54 49.49
CA GLN A 274 9.06 -7.70 48.76
C GLN A 274 8.82 -7.62 47.26
N THR A 275 7.74 -6.97 46.82
CA THR A 275 7.36 -6.83 45.40
C THR A 275 7.44 -5.38 44.94
N ILE A 276 7.55 -5.19 43.62
CA ILE A 276 7.47 -3.85 43.01
C ILE A 276 6.08 -3.23 43.27
N GLY A 277 5.02 -4.05 43.28
CA GLY A 277 3.67 -3.62 43.65
C GLY A 277 3.58 -3.01 45.06
N ASP A 278 4.25 -3.62 46.05
CA ASP A 278 4.29 -3.08 47.42
C ASP A 278 5.09 -1.77 47.49
N LEU A 279 6.08 -1.59 46.61
CA LEU A 279 6.95 -0.43 46.58
C LEU A 279 6.24 0.81 46.02
N VAL A 280 5.51 0.67 44.91
CA VAL A 280 4.84 1.80 44.23
C VAL A 280 3.71 2.42 45.05
N VAL A 281 3.10 1.66 45.97
CA VAL A 281 2.04 2.17 46.87
C VAL A 281 2.59 3.07 47.99
N ARG A 282 3.89 2.95 48.31
CA ARG A 282 4.51 3.75 49.38
C ARG A 282 4.79 5.16 48.89
N SER A 283 4.39 6.15 49.69
CA SER A 283 4.73 7.54 49.43
C SER A 283 6.20 7.81 49.71
N GLU A 284 6.77 8.82 49.06
CA GLU A 284 8.16 9.25 49.32
C GLU A 284 8.39 9.62 50.79
N ALA A 285 7.39 10.23 51.42
CA ALA A 285 7.43 10.62 52.82
C ALA A 285 7.49 9.40 53.75
N ASP A 286 6.83 8.30 53.40
CA ASP A 286 6.87 7.07 54.18
C ASP A 286 8.18 6.30 53.99
N MET A 287 8.73 6.33 52.78
CA MET A 287 10.05 5.76 52.50
C MET A 287 11.14 6.43 53.35
N LEU A 288 11.10 7.77 53.50
CA LEU A 288 12.06 8.51 54.33
C LEU A 288 11.92 8.28 55.84
N LYS A 289 10.78 7.74 56.31
CA LYS A 289 10.60 7.36 57.72
C LYS A 289 11.23 6.01 58.05
N THR A 290 11.56 5.20 57.04
CA THR A 290 12.15 3.88 57.26
C THR A 290 13.57 3.99 57.78
N LYS A 291 13.93 3.12 58.73
CA LYS A 291 15.20 3.18 59.46
C LYS A 291 16.37 2.98 58.48
N ASN A 292 17.34 3.90 58.53
CA ASN A 292 18.53 3.93 57.65
C ASN A 292 18.28 4.22 56.16
N PHE A 293 17.08 4.68 55.80
CA PHE A 293 16.74 5.07 54.42
C PHE A 293 17.08 6.54 54.18
N GLY A 294 17.90 6.81 53.17
CA GLY A 294 18.43 8.15 52.87
C GLY A 294 17.99 8.69 51.51
N ARG A 295 18.19 10.00 51.29
CA ARG A 295 17.86 10.69 50.02
C ARG A 295 18.53 10.05 48.79
N LYS A 296 19.73 9.50 48.95
CA LYS A 296 20.45 8.83 47.86
C LYS A 296 19.76 7.52 47.42
N SER A 297 19.27 6.73 48.38
CA SER A 297 18.49 5.51 48.11
C SER A 297 17.12 5.83 47.51
N LEU A 298 16.50 6.94 47.92
CA LEU A 298 15.24 7.41 47.35
C LEU A 298 15.39 7.76 45.86
N ASN A 299 16.45 8.49 45.50
CA ASN A 299 16.70 8.87 44.11
C ASN A 299 17.02 7.66 43.22
N GLU A 300 17.82 6.72 43.73
CA GLU A 300 18.13 5.47 43.04
C GLU A 300 16.87 4.67 42.70
N ILE A 301 15.93 4.55 43.65
CA ILE A 301 14.65 3.87 43.43
C ILE A 301 13.77 4.64 42.44
N LYS A 302 13.73 5.97 42.52
CA LYS A 302 12.95 6.79 41.57
C LYS A 302 13.44 6.66 40.14
N GLU A 303 14.76 6.67 39.91
CA GLU A 303 15.35 6.52 38.58
C GLU A 303 14.98 5.15 37.96
N ILE A 304 15.06 4.08 38.75
CA ILE A 304 14.72 2.73 38.30
C ILE A 304 13.21 2.60 38.03
N LEU A 305 12.36 3.11 38.93
CA LEU A 305 10.91 3.11 38.72
C LEU A 305 10.52 3.93 37.48
N THR A 306 11.15 5.08 37.26
CA THR A 306 10.91 5.92 36.06
C THR A 306 11.28 5.18 34.78
N THR A 307 12.37 4.40 34.80
CA THR A 307 12.77 3.55 33.66
C THR A 307 11.72 2.48 33.35
N MET A 308 10.98 2.02 34.35
CA MET A 308 9.86 1.08 34.23
C MET A 308 8.49 1.79 34.03
N GLY A 309 8.48 3.12 33.93
CA GLY A 309 7.27 3.95 33.82
C GLY A 309 6.43 4.04 35.10
N LEU A 310 6.94 3.59 36.24
CA LEU A 310 6.27 3.57 37.55
C LEU A 310 6.69 4.79 38.41
N SER A 311 5.89 5.12 39.42
CA SER A 311 6.20 6.16 40.40
C SER A 311 5.79 5.75 41.83
N LEU A 312 6.27 6.49 42.82
CA LEU A 312 5.93 6.26 44.23
C LEU A 312 4.63 6.96 44.60
N GLY A 313 3.81 6.33 45.45
CA GLY A 313 2.53 6.86 45.92
C GLY A 313 1.33 6.55 45.02
N MET A 314 1.48 5.61 44.09
CA MET A 314 0.40 5.14 43.21
C MET A 314 -0.68 4.39 44.01
N ARG A 315 -1.93 4.41 43.54
CA ARG A 315 -3.07 3.76 44.20
C ARG A 315 -3.73 2.74 43.28
N PHE A 316 -4.32 1.69 43.84
CA PHE A 316 -5.14 0.78 43.07
C PHE A 316 -6.60 1.28 43.04
N ASP A 317 -7.24 1.23 41.88
CA ASP A 317 -8.69 1.47 41.75
C ASP A 317 -9.52 0.21 42.09
N ASP A 318 -10.85 0.37 42.10
CA ASP A 318 -11.80 -0.71 42.40
C ASP A 318 -11.73 -1.89 41.39
N GLN A 319 -10.98 -1.75 40.30
CA GLN A 319 -10.75 -2.78 39.28
C GLN A 319 -9.31 -3.33 39.31
N GLY A 320 -8.51 -2.96 40.33
CA GLY A 320 -7.13 -3.43 40.49
C GLY A 320 -6.11 -2.74 39.58
N ARG A 321 -6.44 -1.58 38.99
CA ARG A 321 -5.56 -0.80 38.11
C ARG A 321 -4.76 0.21 38.90
N LEU A 322 -3.51 0.40 38.50
CA LEU A 322 -2.60 1.34 39.15
C LEU A 322 -2.82 2.77 38.60
N ILE A 323 -3.26 3.69 39.47
CA ILE A 323 -3.51 5.10 39.17
C ILE A 323 -2.34 5.94 39.72
N PRO A 324 -1.81 6.90 38.95
CA PRO A 324 -0.77 7.81 39.44
C PRO A 324 -1.27 8.68 40.61
N PRO A 325 -0.38 9.14 41.51
CA PRO A 325 -0.76 9.87 42.72
C PRO A 325 -1.55 11.17 42.49
N ASP A 326 -1.51 11.72 41.27
CA ASP A 326 -2.14 12.99 40.87
C ASP A 326 -3.37 12.83 39.94
N ALA A 327 -3.93 11.62 39.81
CA ALA A 327 -5.13 11.34 39.00
C ALA A 327 -6.41 11.13 39.82
#